data_AF-A0A920RT52-F1
#
_entry.id   AF-A0A920RT52-F1
#
_cell.length_a   1.000
_cell.length_b   1.000
_cell.length_c   1.000
_cell.angle_alpha   90.00
_cell.angle_beta   90.00
_cell.angle_gamma   90.00
#
_symmetry.space_group_name_H-M   'P 1'
#
loop_
_entity.id
_entity.type
_entity.pdbx_description
1 polymer ?
#
loop_
_entity_poly.entity_id
_entity_poly.type
_entity_poly.pdbx_seq_one_letter_code
_entity_poly.pdbx_strand_id
1 'polypeptide(L)' 'MDSTPVIVISGQVKSHLIGTDSFQETDMIGVSRPIVKHSFLAQRAEDIPMIFKESISYCDYRKTWSSSYRYS' A
#
# COMPACT_ATOMS: atom_id res chain seq x y z
N MET A 1 -10.72 -0.60 -15.42
CA MET A 1 -11.35 -1.42 -14.36
C MET A 1 -12.40 -0.56 -13.71
N ASP A 2 -13.60 -1.10 -13.43
CA ASP A 2 -14.73 -0.35 -12.88
C ASP A 2 -14.27 0.52 -11.71
N SER A 3 -14.68 1.78 -11.74
CA SER A 3 -14.31 2.77 -10.74
C SER A 3 -15.07 2.45 -9.46
N THR A 4 -14.70 1.37 -8.76
CA THR A 4 -15.24 0.96 -7.47
C THR A 4 -14.15 1.18 -6.43
N PRO A 5 -14.46 1.81 -5.28
CA PRO A 5 -13.46 2.12 -4.28
C PRO A 5 -13.13 0.84 -3.51
N VAL A 6 -11.89 0.36 -3.62
CA VAL A 6 -11.43 -0.84 -2.90
C VAL A 6 -10.19 -0.49 -2.07
N ILE A 7 -10.19 -0.92 -0.82
CA ILE A 7 -9.04 -0.85 0.09
C ILE A 7 -8.60 -2.29 0.36
N VAL A 8 -7.34 -2.60 0.09
CA VAL A 8 -6.75 -3.92 0.32
C VAL A 8 -5.68 -3.78 1.40
N ILE A 9 -5.76 -4.63 2.42
CA ILE A 9 -4.77 -4.72 3.51
C ILE A 9 -4.08 -6.06 3.35
N SER A 10 -2.77 -6.04 3.14
CA SER A 10 -1.93 -7.23 3.04
C SER A 10 -0.96 -7.29 4.20
N GLY A 11 -0.80 -8.47 4.80
CA GLY A 11 0.33 -8.73 5.69
C GLY A 11 1.64 -8.78 4.90
N GLN A 12 2.73 -8.38 5.53
CA GLN A 12 4.09 -8.50 5.00
C GLN A 12 4.99 -9.15 6.06
N VAL A 13 6.10 -9.74 5.62
CA VAL A 13 7.16 -10.21 6.52
C VAL A 13 7.72 -9.06 7.36
N LYS A 14 8.36 -9.38 8.49
CA LYS A 14 8.94 -8.36 9.38
C LYS A 14 9.94 -7.48 8.61
N SER A 15 9.98 -6.19 8.91
CA SER A 15 10.76 -5.19 8.17
C SER A 15 12.26 -5.52 8.03
N HIS A 16 12.83 -6.26 8.98
CA HIS A 16 14.24 -6.70 8.95
C HIS A 16 14.52 -7.91 8.04
N LEU A 17 13.48 -8.56 7.53
CA LEU A 17 13.56 -9.70 6.62
C LEU A 17 13.20 -9.33 5.16
N ILE A 18 12.82 -8.07 4.91
CA ILE A 18 12.51 -7.60 3.56
C ILE A 18 13.80 -7.62 2.72
N GLY A 19 13.76 -8.32 1.59
CA GLY A 19 14.85 -8.52 0.64
C GLY A 19 15.71 -9.75 0.89
N THR A 20 15.31 -10.63 1.81
CA THR A 20 16.10 -11.85 2.15
C THR A 20 15.54 -13.13 1.55
N ASP A 21 14.52 -13.04 0.70
CA ASP A 21 13.74 -14.19 0.20
C ASP A 21 13.21 -15.05 1.35
N SER A 22 12.70 -14.35 2.37
CA SER A 22 12.16 -15.00 3.55
C SER A 22 10.87 -15.76 3.23
N PHE A 23 10.53 -16.75 4.05
CA PHE A 23 9.36 -17.59 3.80
C PHE A 23 8.08 -16.74 3.65
N GLN A 24 7.39 -16.89 2.51
CA GLN A 24 6.21 -16.09 2.10
C GLN A 24 6.47 -14.59 1.90
N GLU A 25 7.72 -14.21 1.66
CA GLU A 25 8.04 -12.86 1.18
C GLU A 25 7.55 -12.70 -0.26
N THR A 26 6.79 -11.64 -0.52
CA THR A 26 6.40 -11.24 -1.87
C THR A 26 6.36 -9.73 -1.92
N ASP A 27 7.02 -9.14 -2.92
CA ASP A 27 6.96 -7.70 -3.17
C ASP A 27 5.60 -7.30 -3.76
N MET A 28 4.61 -7.22 -2.88
CA MET A 28 3.24 -6.82 -3.23
C MET A 28 3.19 -5.40 -3.80
N ILE A 29 4.16 -4.56 -3.44
CA ILE A 29 4.20 -3.17 -3.87
C ILE A 29 4.67 -3.09 -5.32
N GLY A 30 5.78 -3.76 -5.65
CA GLY A 30 6.28 -3.85 -7.02
C GLY A 30 5.23 -4.43 -7.98
N VAL A 31 4.56 -5.51 -7.57
CA VAL A 31 3.54 -6.19 -8.40
C VAL A 31 2.27 -5.37 -8.57
N SER A 32 1.81 -4.67 -7.53
CA SER A 32 0.54 -3.92 -7.56
C SER A 32 0.64 -2.52 -8.16
N ARG A 33 1.86 -1.96 -8.29
CA ARG A 33 2.12 -0.62 -8.86
C ARG A 33 1.37 -0.25 -10.15
N PRO A 34 1.23 -1.11 -11.17
CA PRO A 34 0.50 -0.76 -12.39
C PRO A 34 -1.02 -0.87 -12.26
N ILE A 35 -1.55 -1.47 -11.18
CA ILE A 35 -2.97 -1.79 -11.01
C ILE A 35 -3.61 -0.89 -9.95
N VAL A 36 -2.87 -0.54 -8.89
CA VAL A 36 -3.38 0.27 -7.77
C VAL A 36 -3.10 1.75 -7.98
N LYS A 37 -4.02 2.59 -7.52
CA LYS A 37 -3.86 4.06 -7.58
C LYS A 37 -2.77 4.55 -6.62
N HIS A 38 -2.74 4.00 -5.42
CA HIS A 38 -1.75 4.28 -4.39
C HIS A 38 -1.46 3.02 -3.58
N SER A 39 -0.20 2.86 -3.18
CA SER A 39 0.27 1.81 -2.30
C SER A 39 1.07 2.43 -1.15
N PHE A 40 0.94 1.83 0.04
CA PHE A 40 1.61 2.26 1.26
C PHE A 40 2.33 1.07 1.89
N LEU A 41 3.51 1.32 2.46
CA LEU A 41 4.22 0.37 3.31
C LEU A 41 4.32 0.99 4.71
N ALA A 42 3.63 0.41 5.68
CA ALA A 42 3.77 0.83 7.07
C ALA A 42 5.03 0.20 7.68
N GLN A 43 6.04 1.01 7.99
CA GLN A 43 7.26 0.51 8.64
C GLN A 43 7.12 0.44 10.16
N ARG A 44 6.27 1.30 10.73
CA ARG A 44 6.03 1.41 12.17
C ARG A 44 4.53 1.33 12.49
N ALA A 45 4.20 0.87 13.70
CA ALA A 45 2.81 0.68 14.10
C ALA A 45 2.07 2.02 14.32
N GLU A 46 2.80 3.08 14.64
CA GLU A 46 2.25 4.42 14.91
C GLU A 46 1.71 5.11 13.65
N ASP A 47 2.18 4.70 12.46
CA ASP A 47 1.80 5.32 11.18
C ASP A 47 0.51 4.70 10.58
N ILE A 48 0.06 3.55 11.10
CA ILE A 48 -1.17 2.88 10.67
C ILE A 48 -2.40 3.81 10.63
N PRO A 49 -2.72 4.58 11.69
CA PRO A 49 -3.89 5.48 11.67
C PRO A 49 -3.80 6.57 10.60
N MET A 50 -2.60 7.09 10.34
CA MET A 50 -2.36 8.10 9.31
C MET A 50 -2.55 7.50 7.91
N ILE A 51 -1.94 6.35 7.65
CA ILE A 51 -2.03 5.62 6.36
C ILE A 51 -3.48 5.24 6.07
N PHE A 52 -4.24 4.79 7.07
CA PHE A 52 -5.64 4.43 6.90
C PHE A 52 -6.53 5.64 6.55
N LYS A 53 -6.28 6.78 7.18
CA LYS A 53 -6.99 8.03 6.84
C LYS A 53 -6.67 8.48 5.41
N GLU A 54 -5.41 8.37 4.99
CA GLU A 54 -5.00 8.69 3.62
C GLU A 54 -5.62 7.73 2.60
N SER A 55 -5.61 6.42 2.86
CA SER A 55 -6.14 5.42 1.93
C SER A 55 -7.63 5.63 1.64
N ILE A 56 -8.43 5.95 2.67
CA ILE A 56 -9.84 6.34 2.52
C ILE A 56 -9.97 7.59 1.65
N SER A 57 -9.16 8.61 1.90
CA SER A 57 -9.18 9.85 1.12
C SER A 57 -8.82 9.63 -0.36
N TYR A 58 -7.96 8.66 -0.67
CA TYR A 58 -7.57 8.31 -2.05
C TYR A 58 -8.61 7.46 -2.77
N CYS A 59 -9.38 6.67 -2.01
CA CYS A 59 -10.50 5.87 -2.49
C CYS A 59 -11.69 6.75 -2.92
N ASP A 60 -11.85 7.93 -2.30
CA ASP A 60 -12.85 8.91 -2.72
C ASP A 60 -12.52 9.47 -4.13
N TYR A 61 -13.53 9.45 -5.01
CA TYR A 61 -13.42 9.64 -6.47
C TYR A 61 -12.87 11.00 -6.92
N ARG A 62 -12.67 11.93 -5.99
CA ARG A 62 -12.27 13.31 -6.29
C ARG A 62 -10.77 13.51 -6.52
N LYS A 63 -9.92 12.53 -6.22
CA LYS A 63 -8.47 12.66 -6.46
C LYS A 63 -8.05 12.05 -7.79
N THR A 64 -7.32 12.82 -8.60
CA THR A 64 -6.74 12.34 -9.86
C THR A 64 -5.66 11.28 -9.62
N TRP A 65 -5.45 10.42 -10.62
CA TRP A 65 -4.46 9.35 -10.56
C TRP A 65 -3.05 9.95 -10.48
N SER A 66 -2.35 9.68 -9.38
CA SER A 66 -0.96 10.06 -9.19
C SER A 66 -0.25 8.83 -8.66
N SER A 67 0.46 8.09 -9.52
CA SER A 67 1.26 6.96 -9.07
C SER A 67 2.45 7.50 -8.28
N SER A 68 2.28 7.62 -6.97
CA SER A 68 3.29 8.10 -6.04
C SER A 68 3.40 7.12 -4.89
N TYR A 69 4.62 6.64 -4.69
CA TYR A 69 4.98 5.70 -3.65
C TYR A 69 5.56 6.47 -2.45
N ARG A 70 5.00 6.27 -1.26
CA ARG A 70 5.47 6.91 -0.03
C ARG A 70 5.89 5.84 0.99
N TYR A 71 7.11 5.99 1.48
CA TYR A 71 7.56 5.35 2.71
C TYR A 71 7.06 6.17 3.89
N SER A 72 6.40 5.52 4.85
CA SER A 72 6.03 6.11 6.14
C SER A 72 6.51 5.20 7.27
#